data_AF-U9U0D2-F1
#
_entry.id   AF-U9U0D2-F1
#
_cell.length_a   1.000
_cell.length_b   1.000
_cell.length_c   1.000
_cell.angle_alpha   90.00
_cell.angle_beta   90.00
_cell.angle_gamma   90.00
#
_symmetry.space_group_name_H-M   'P 1'
#
loop_
_entity.id
_entity.type
_entity.pdbx_description
1 polymer ?
#
loop_
_entity_poly.entity_id
_entity_poly.type
_entity_poly.pdbx_seq_one_letter_code
_entity_poly.pdbx_strand_id
1 'polypeptide(L)'
;MSNSNQQRPYEEENYPISPEIIYYEEKPHYLICFGDNLQYQVFQLNHHLMLLLNYTKRTAVSGVHLFGLQLKCINRNRKGRPRELKLHKESSKTTQIKRAKGLAKKEQVHFENTIKDFYNPKDRVVLKAIDFTVENKEYHVTFGDENY
;
A
#
# COMPACT_ATOMS: atom_id res chain seq x y z
N MET A 1 -6.00 -48.47 37.84
CA MET A 1 -5.11 -47.99 36.75
C MET A 1 -5.95 -47.92 35.50
N SER A 2 -6.49 -46.75 35.17
CA SER A 2 -7.32 -46.57 33.98
C SER A 2 -6.60 -45.59 33.07
N ASN A 3 -5.92 -46.12 32.07
CA ASN A 3 -5.23 -45.35 31.05
C ASN A 3 -5.99 -45.57 29.74
N SER A 4 -6.78 -44.58 29.32
CA SER A 4 -7.41 -44.57 28.00
C SER A 4 -7.54 -43.14 27.49
N ASN A 5 -6.41 -42.43 27.37
CA ASN A 5 -6.31 -41.31 26.43
C ASN A 5 -6.16 -41.90 25.02
N GLN A 6 -7.25 -42.43 24.46
CA GLN A 6 -7.33 -42.67 23.03
C GLN A 6 -7.45 -41.31 22.35
N GLN A 7 -6.31 -40.77 21.90
CA GLN A 7 -6.32 -39.75 20.87
C GLN A 7 -7.03 -40.36 19.66
N ARG A 8 -8.19 -39.79 19.30
CA ARG A 8 -8.90 -40.19 18.09
C ARG A 8 -7.95 -40.02 16.90
N PRO A 9 -7.94 -40.96 15.93
CA PRO A 9 -7.21 -40.77 14.69
C PRO A 9 -7.67 -39.46 14.06
N TYR A 10 -6.73 -38.65 13.57
CA TYR A 10 -7.05 -37.49 12.73
C TYR A 10 -7.76 -38.03 11.48
N GLU A 11 -9.08 -37.94 11.44
CA GLU A 11 -9.83 -38.13 10.20
C GLU A 11 -9.45 -36.96 9.28
N GLU A 12 -9.20 -37.26 8.01
CA GLU A 12 -8.80 -36.30 6.98
C GLU A 12 -10.00 -35.41 6.58
N GLU A 13 -10.67 -34.82 7.56
CA GLU A 13 -11.85 -33.97 7.37
C GLU A 13 -11.41 -32.55 6.98
N ASN A 14 -11.99 -32.06 5.89
CA ASN A 14 -11.77 -30.70 5.41
C ASN A 14 -12.57 -29.72 6.28
N TYR A 15 -12.05 -29.35 7.44
CA TYR A 15 -12.68 -28.32 8.28
C TYR A 15 -12.51 -26.92 7.66
N PRO A 16 -13.54 -26.06 7.78
CA PRO A 16 -13.36 -24.64 7.48
C PRO A 16 -12.31 -24.05 8.42
N ILE A 17 -11.46 -23.19 7.86
CA ILE A 17 -10.44 -22.46 8.61
C ILE A 17 -10.84 -20.99 8.72
N SER A 18 -10.57 -20.38 9.87
CA SER A 18 -10.78 -18.96 10.10
C SER A 18 -9.44 -18.31 10.50
N PRO A 19 -8.79 -17.58 9.57
CA PRO A 19 -7.58 -16.83 9.86
C PRO A 19 -7.91 -15.48 10.52
N GLU A 20 -7.25 -15.16 11.63
CA GLU A 20 -7.45 -13.92 12.39
C GLU A 20 -6.11 -13.24 12.73
N ILE A 21 -6.07 -11.91 12.67
CA ILE A 21 -4.91 -11.11 13.06
C ILE A 21 -5.31 -10.25 14.27
N ILE A 22 -4.68 -10.52 15.41
CA ILE A 22 -4.90 -9.79 16.67
C ILE A 22 -3.66 -8.95 16.99
N TYR A 23 -3.84 -7.80 17.65
CA TYR A 23 -2.74 -6.87 17.96
C TYR A 23 -2.52 -6.78 19.47
N TYR A 24 -1.31 -7.13 19.92
CA TYR A 24 -0.84 -6.89 21.28
C TYR A 24 0.37 -5.96 21.22
N GLU A 25 0.35 -4.85 21.97
CA GLU A 25 1.43 -3.85 21.96
C GLU A 25 1.82 -3.39 20.54
N GLU A 26 0.82 -3.12 19.69
CA GLU A 26 0.99 -2.76 18.26
C GLU A 26 1.66 -3.84 17.38
N LYS A 27 1.93 -5.03 17.91
CA LYS A 27 2.51 -6.15 17.17
C LYS A 27 1.42 -7.13 16.71
N PRO A 28 1.37 -7.45 15.40
CA PRO A 28 0.39 -8.41 14.88
C PRO A 28 0.74 -9.83 15.32
N HIS A 29 -0.26 -10.55 15.77
CA HIS A 29 -0.22 -11.97 16.11
C HIS A 29 -1.20 -12.68 15.17
N TYR A 30 -0.76 -13.80 14.60
CA TYR A 30 -1.49 -14.52 13.57
C TYR A 30 -2.09 -15.79 14.17
N LEU A 31 -3.41 -15.90 14.08
CA LEU A 31 -4.20 -16.99 14.64
C LEU A 31 -4.90 -17.74 13.51
N ILE A 32 -4.94 -19.07 13.61
CA ILE A 32 -5.80 -19.90 12.78
C ILE A 32 -6.69 -20.71 13.70
N CYS A 33 -8.00 -20.59 13.50
CA CYS A 33 -9.00 -21.40 14.17
C CYS A 33 -9.57 -22.44 13.20
N PHE A 34 -9.74 -23.68 13.64
CA PHE A 34 -10.27 -24.79 12.82
C PHE A 34 -11.01 -25.84 13.67
N GLY A 35 -11.70 -26.77 13.00
CA GLY A 35 -12.54 -27.81 13.62
C GLY A 35 -13.99 -27.35 13.84
N ASP A 36 -14.82 -28.26 14.37
CA ASP A 36 -16.21 -27.96 14.72
C ASP A 36 -16.28 -26.75 15.65
N ASN A 37 -17.07 -25.74 15.25
CA ASN A 37 -17.20 -24.46 15.96
C ASN A 37 -15.88 -23.69 16.18
N LEU A 38 -14.85 -23.91 15.34
CA LEU A 38 -13.56 -23.21 15.42
C LEU A 38 -12.83 -23.39 16.76
N GLN A 39 -13.06 -24.53 17.43
CA GLN A 39 -12.58 -24.81 18.78
C GLN A 39 -11.06 -25.00 18.91
N TYR A 40 -10.37 -25.39 17.82
CA TYR A 40 -8.92 -25.58 17.84
C TYR A 40 -8.20 -24.32 17.37
N GLN A 41 -7.18 -23.90 18.10
CA GLN A 41 -6.43 -22.67 17.84
C GLN A 41 -4.93 -22.93 17.67
N VAL A 42 -4.32 -22.31 16.66
CA VAL A 42 -2.87 -22.32 16.43
C VAL A 42 -2.34 -20.90 16.49
N PHE A 43 -1.56 -20.62 17.52
CA PHE A 43 -0.94 -19.32 17.76
C PHE A 43 0.43 -19.25 17.12
N GLN A 44 0.76 -18.12 16.45
CA GLN A 44 2.14 -17.89 16.04
C GLN A 44 2.69 -16.49 16.24
N LEU A 45 3.94 -16.53 16.71
CA LEU A 45 4.83 -15.41 16.96
C LEU A 45 5.99 -15.32 15.94
N ASN A 46 5.73 -15.54 14.64
CA ASN A 46 6.60 -15.19 13.50
C ASN A 46 7.46 -16.26 12.77
N HIS A 47 7.28 -17.58 12.91
CA HIS A 47 8.01 -18.51 12.00
C HIS A 47 7.45 -19.92 11.80
N HIS A 48 6.44 -20.33 12.56
CA HIS A 48 6.06 -21.73 12.69
C HIS A 48 4.95 -22.21 11.74
N LEU A 49 4.40 -21.36 10.87
CA LEU A 49 3.13 -21.65 10.13
C LEU A 49 3.43 -22.73 9.12
N MET A 50 4.64 -22.64 8.58
CA MET A 50 5.28 -23.70 7.83
C MET A 50 5.31 -25.01 8.60
N LEU A 51 5.74 -25.06 9.86
CA LEU A 51 5.98 -26.32 10.56
C LEU A 51 4.68 -27.07 10.92
N LEU A 52 3.60 -26.38 11.29
CA LEU A 52 2.36 -27.07 11.65
C LEU A 52 1.59 -27.58 10.43
N LEU A 53 1.57 -26.81 9.33
CA LEU A 53 0.96 -27.25 8.07
C LEU A 53 1.82 -28.30 7.33
N ASN A 54 3.15 -28.30 7.54
CA ASN A 54 4.06 -29.29 6.96
C ASN A 54 4.00 -30.67 7.64
N TYR A 55 3.36 -30.84 8.80
CA TYR A 55 3.31 -32.15 9.47
C TYR A 55 2.49 -33.17 8.67
N THR A 56 1.56 -32.72 7.81
CA THR A 56 0.66 -33.61 7.08
C THR A 56 0.96 -33.74 5.58
N LYS A 57 1.42 -32.70 4.86
CA LYS A 57 1.84 -32.80 3.45
C LYS A 57 2.96 -31.82 3.10
N ARG A 58 3.89 -32.22 2.21
CA ARG A 58 5.13 -31.52 1.78
C ARG A 58 4.94 -30.16 1.08
N THR A 59 3.83 -29.46 1.28
CA THR A 59 3.51 -28.25 0.53
C THR A 59 3.50 -27.04 1.45
N ALA A 60 4.46 -26.14 1.26
CA ALA A 60 4.51 -24.88 1.99
C ALA A 60 3.27 -24.03 1.67
N VAL A 61 2.49 -23.68 2.70
CA VAL A 61 1.32 -22.80 2.56
C VAL A 61 1.77 -21.34 2.74
N SER A 62 1.37 -20.47 1.81
CA SER A 62 1.68 -19.04 1.89
C SER A 62 0.76 -18.34 2.89
N GLY A 63 1.34 -17.82 3.99
CA GLY A 63 0.60 -17.02 4.97
C GLY A 63 -0.07 -15.79 4.37
N VAL A 64 0.58 -15.11 3.41
CA VAL A 64 -0.02 -13.95 2.71
C VAL A 64 -1.36 -14.34 2.07
N HIS A 65 -1.39 -15.49 1.40
CA HIS A 65 -2.58 -16.03 0.74
C HIS A 65 -3.64 -16.48 1.74
N LEU A 66 -3.21 -17.17 2.80
CA LEU A 66 -4.07 -17.65 3.87
C LEU A 66 -4.84 -16.52 4.56
N PHE A 67 -4.16 -15.42 4.88
CA PHE A 67 -4.76 -14.25 5.53
C PHE A 67 -5.38 -13.25 4.55
N GLY A 68 -5.44 -13.58 3.25
CA GLY A 68 -6.00 -12.69 2.23
C GLY A 68 -5.25 -11.37 2.06
N LEU A 69 -4.01 -11.24 2.53
CA LEU A 69 -3.27 -9.97 2.56
C LEU A 69 -2.93 -9.43 1.15
N GLN A 70 -2.99 -10.27 0.11
CA GLN A 70 -2.88 -9.86 -1.29
C GLN A 70 -4.13 -9.16 -1.85
N LEU A 71 -5.27 -9.25 -1.17
CA LEU A 71 -6.53 -8.77 -1.73
C LEU A 71 -6.48 -7.27 -2.03
N LYS A 72 -6.96 -6.89 -3.22
CA LYS A 72 -6.94 -5.50 -3.70
C LYS A 72 -7.68 -4.54 -2.75
N CYS A 73 -8.74 -5.02 -2.08
CA CYS A 73 -9.47 -4.24 -1.08
C CYS A 73 -8.60 -3.89 0.14
N ILE A 74 -7.73 -4.79 0.59
CA ILE A 74 -6.77 -4.52 1.67
C ILE A 74 -5.71 -3.52 1.20
N ASN A 75 -5.17 -3.69 -0.01
CA ASN A 75 -4.19 -2.76 -0.56
C ASN A 75 -4.75 -1.34 -0.78
N ARG A 76 -6.04 -1.19 -1.10
CA ARG A 76 -6.70 0.12 -1.16
C ARG A 76 -6.80 0.80 0.21
N ASN A 77 -6.98 0.01 1.27
CA ASN A 77 -7.07 0.50 2.64
C ASN A 77 -5.71 0.74 3.30
N ARG A 78 -4.63 0.16 2.75
CA ARG A 78 -3.25 0.58 3.01
C ARG A 78 -2.99 1.94 2.36
N LYS A 79 -3.69 2.99 2.80
CA LYS A 79 -3.26 4.35 2.51
C LYS A 79 -1.87 4.47 3.12
N GLY A 80 -0.84 4.53 2.27
CA GLY A 80 0.52 4.74 2.74
C GLY A 80 0.51 5.94 3.69
N ARG A 81 1.15 5.79 4.86
CA ARG A 81 1.29 6.89 5.82
C ARG A 81 1.68 8.14 5.03
N PRO A 82 0.95 9.26 5.15
CA PRO A 82 1.32 10.49 4.47
C PRO A 82 2.78 10.77 4.83
N ARG A 83 3.68 10.59 3.88
CA ARG A 83 5.08 10.93 4.11
C ARG A 83 5.16 12.42 3.88
N GLU A 84 5.45 13.14 4.95
CA GLU A 84 5.83 14.53 4.84
C GLU A 84 6.96 14.66 3.82
N LEU A 85 6.81 15.64 2.93
CA LEU A 85 7.86 15.93 1.97
C LEU A 85 9.04 16.52 2.72
N LYS A 86 10.23 16.01 2.45
CA LYS A 86 11.48 16.64 2.91
C LYS A 86 11.49 18.12 2.57
N LEU A 87 12.05 18.93 3.48
CA LEU A 87 12.32 20.34 3.25
C LEU A 87 13.12 20.56 1.96
N HIS A 88 12.99 21.74 1.36
CA HIS A 88 13.62 22.00 0.07
C HIS A 88 15.13 21.85 0.16
N LYS A 89 15.77 22.49 1.16
CA LYS A 89 17.21 22.35 1.47
C LYS A 89 17.70 20.90 1.68
N GLU A 90 16.85 20.00 2.14
CA GLU A 90 17.19 18.59 2.44
C GLU A 90 16.96 17.63 1.27
N SER A 91 16.33 18.13 0.20
CA SER A 91 16.00 17.34 -0.98
C SER A 91 17.11 17.43 -2.03
N SER A 92 17.29 16.36 -2.82
CA SER A 92 18.25 16.37 -3.92
C SER A 92 17.86 17.39 -5.00
N LYS A 93 18.84 17.93 -5.74
CA LYS A 93 18.58 18.82 -6.89
C LYS A 93 17.61 18.21 -7.89
N THR A 94 17.75 16.92 -8.18
CA THR A 94 16.84 16.18 -9.07
C THR A 94 15.40 16.15 -8.54
N THR A 95 15.21 15.98 -7.23
CA THR A 95 13.89 16.02 -6.60
C THR A 95 13.30 17.42 -6.64
N GLN A 96 14.10 18.45 -6.36
CA GLN A 96 13.68 19.85 -6.44
C GLN A 96 13.15 20.19 -7.84
N ILE A 97 13.89 19.83 -8.90
CA ILE A 97 13.49 20.03 -10.30
C ILE A 97 12.18 19.28 -10.61
N LYS A 98 12.06 18.01 -10.20
CA LYS A 98 10.83 17.24 -10.40
C LYS A 98 9.62 17.87 -9.73
N ARG A 99 9.78 18.38 -8.50
CA ARG A 99 8.74 19.09 -7.77
C ARG A 99 8.34 20.38 -8.50
N ALA A 100 9.31 21.17 -8.94
CA ALA A 100 9.08 22.40 -9.68
C ALA A 100 8.30 22.15 -10.98
N LYS A 101 8.75 21.20 -11.82
CA LYS A 101 8.04 20.80 -13.05
C LYS A 101 6.65 20.24 -12.76
N GLY A 102 6.49 19.48 -11.68
CA GLY A 102 5.22 18.92 -11.27
C GLY A 102 4.20 19.99 -10.85
N LEU A 103 4.64 21.02 -10.12
CA LEU A 103 3.82 22.18 -9.80
C LEU A 103 3.42 22.95 -11.06
N ALA A 104 4.40 23.27 -11.90
CA ALA A 104 4.16 24.01 -13.14
C ALA A 104 3.14 23.29 -14.03
N LYS A 105 3.24 21.96 -14.18
CA LYS A 105 2.26 21.15 -14.93
C LYS A 105 0.84 21.24 -14.33
N LYS A 106 0.71 21.27 -13.00
CA LYS A 106 -0.62 21.43 -12.36
C LYS A 106 -1.20 22.81 -12.65
N GLU A 107 -0.39 23.85 -12.55
CA GLU A 107 -0.81 25.22 -12.86
C GLU A 107 -1.17 25.39 -14.33
N GLN A 108 -0.44 24.75 -15.25
CA GLN A 108 -0.80 24.72 -16.67
C GLN A 108 -2.20 24.13 -16.88
N VAL A 109 -2.50 22.97 -16.28
CA VAL A 109 -3.83 22.34 -16.39
C VAL A 109 -4.90 23.23 -15.76
N HIS A 110 -4.61 23.85 -14.62
CA HIS A 110 -5.54 24.77 -13.97
C HIS A 110 -5.83 25.99 -14.87
N PHE A 111 -4.78 26.58 -15.46
CA PHE A 111 -4.89 27.68 -16.41
C PHE A 111 -5.76 27.28 -17.62
N GLU A 112 -5.45 26.16 -18.29
CA GLU A 112 -6.22 25.66 -19.44
C GLU A 112 -7.70 25.45 -19.13
N ASN A 113 -8.04 24.98 -17.92
CA ASN A 113 -9.42 24.84 -17.48
C ASN A 113 -10.11 26.20 -17.25
N THR A 114 -9.38 27.14 -16.67
CA THR A 114 -9.90 28.47 -16.29
C THR A 114 -10.13 29.37 -17.50
N ILE A 115 -9.34 29.23 -18.58
CA ILE A 115 -9.46 30.05 -19.81
C ILE A 115 -10.90 30.15 -20.32
N LYS A 116 -11.66 29.05 -20.25
CA LYS A 116 -13.03 28.94 -20.77
C LYS A 116 -13.99 29.93 -20.14
N ASP A 117 -13.71 30.38 -18.92
CA ASP A 117 -14.55 31.32 -18.18
C ASP A 117 -14.24 32.79 -18.52
N PHE A 118 -13.10 33.07 -19.17
CA PHE A 118 -12.61 34.43 -19.40
C PHE A 118 -12.47 34.80 -20.89
N TYR A 119 -12.26 33.83 -21.77
CA TYR A 119 -11.98 34.08 -23.19
C TYR A 119 -12.91 33.30 -24.12
N ASN A 120 -13.08 33.79 -25.35
CA ASN A 120 -13.82 33.05 -26.36
C ASN A 120 -13.04 31.78 -26.74
N PRO A 121 -13.69 30.62 -26.94
CA PRO A 121 -13.00 29.40 -27.39
C PRO A 121 -12.25 29.53 -28.72
N LYS A 122 -12.54 30.56 -29.53
CA LYS A 122 -11.80 30.86 -30.76
C LYS A 122 -10.48 31.60 -30.51
N ASP A 123 -10.33 32.23 -29.35
CA ASP A 123 -9.12 32.98 -29.02
C ASP A 123 -8.03 32.00 -28.57
N ARG A 124 -6.83 32.14 -29.16
CA ARG A 124 -5.67 31.31 -28.78
C ARG A 124 -4.99 31.90 -27.55
N VAL A 125 -5.36 31.38 -26.38
CA VAL A 125 -4.73 31.72 -25.10
C VAL A 125 -3.73 30.62 -24.71
N VAL A 126 -2.48 30.98 -24.45
CA VAL A 126 -1.41 30.03 -24.12
C VAL A 126 -0.59 30.56 -22.94
N LEU A 127 -0.37 29.71 -21.94
CA LEU A 127 0.56 29.97 -20.85
C LEU A 127 1.98 29.72 -21.36
N LYS A 128 2.84 30.73 -21.35
CA LYS A 128 4.22 30.62 -21.88
C LYS A 128 5.23 30.13 -20.86
N ALA A 129 5.15 30.63 -19.63
CA ALA A 129 6.06 30.26 -18.56
C ALA A 129 5.42 30.54 -17.20
N ILE A 130 5.94 29.89 -16.15
CA ILE A 130 5.68 30.22 -14.75
C ILE A 130 7.01 30.44 -14.05
N ASP A 131 7.09 31.56 -13.35
CA ASP A 131 8.18 31.92 -12.46
C ASP A 131 7.73 31.84 -11.00
N PHE A 132 8.54 31.21 -10.16
CA PHE A 132 8.29 31.12 -8.73
C PHE A 132 9.56 30.87 -7.93
N THR A 133 9.49 31.16 -6.63
CA THR A 133 10.63 30.98 -5.71
C THR A 133 10.34 29.98 -4.60
N VAL A 134 11.37 29.24 -4.19
CA VAL A 134 11.33 28.36 -3.01
C VAL A 134 12.60 28.57 -2.20
N GLU A 135 12.47 29.03 -0.94
CA GLU A 135 13.60 29.24 0.00
C GLU A 135 14.80 30.04 -0.57
N ASN A 136 14.61 30.93 -1.55
CA ASN A 136 15.62 31.73 -2.28
C ASN A 136 16.13 31.13 -3.61
N LYS A 137 15.60 29.99 -4.08
CA LYS A 137 15.83 29.54 -5.45
C LYS A 137 14.69 29.94 -6.35
N GLU A 138 15.03 30.56 -7.46
CA GLU A 138 14.09 30.88 -8.53
C GLU A 138 13.97 29.70 -9.50
N TYR A 139 12.73 29.45 -9.91
CA TYR A 139 12.35 28.45 -10.89
C TYR A 139 11.64 29.14 -12.03
N HIS A 140 12.24 29.04 -13.22
CA HIS A 140 11.61 29.40 -14.48
C HIS A 140 11.21 28.11 -15.20
N VAL A 141 9.92 27.90 -15.42
CA VAL A 141 9.41 26.74 -16.17
C VAL A 141 8.65 27.25 -17.38
N THR A 142 9.20 27.00 -18.57
CA THR A 142 8.55 27.32 -19.85
C THR A 142 7.61 26.20 -20.29
N PHE A 143 6.54 26.58 -20.99
CA PHE A 143 5.59 25.70 -21.62
C PHE A 143 5.60 26.01 -23.12
N GLY A 144 6.29 25.16 -23.88
CA GLY A 144 6.49 25.36 -25.31
C GLY A 144 7.83 26.02 -25.65
N ASP A 145 8.82 25.18 -25.88
CA ASP A 145 9.64 25.11 -27.11
C ASP A 145 10.55 23.87 -27.00
N GLU A 146 10.00 22.70 -27.37
CA GLU A 146 10.81 21.60 -27.92
C GLU A 146 10.82 21.81 -29.44
N ASN A 147 11.73 22.66 -29.92
CA ASN A 147 12.20 22.71 -31.30
C ASN A 147 13.73 22.81 -31.17
N TYR A 148 14.51 21.75 -31.25
CA TYR A 148 14.62 20.75 -32.33
C TYR A 148 14.74 19.31 -31.83
#